data_AF-A9H5F0-F1
#
_entry.id   AF-A9H5F0-F1
#
_cell.length_a   1.000
_cell.length_b   1.000
_cell.length_c   1.000
_cell.angle_alpha   90.00
_cell.angle_beta   90.00
_cell.angle_gamma   90.00
#
_symmetry.space_group_name_H-M   'P 1'
#
loop_
_entity.id
_entity.type
_entity.pdbx_description
1 polymer ?
#
loop_
_entity_poly.entity_id
_entity_poly.type
_entity_poly.pdbx_seq_one_letter_code
_entity_poly.pdbx_strand_id
1 'polypeptide(L)' 'MDILTGKLKEKNLLNRGCVFCGEKDMVILGYKDEYPVILLNPPTKYYEAYAMACSNCGFVHTFMGEIIEGNGNG' A
#
# COMPACT_ATOMS: atom_id res chain seq x y z
N MET A 1 -12.28 8.06 -8.66
CA MET A 1 -10.89 8.00 -8.13
C MET A 1 -11.03 7.47 -6.72
N ASP A 2 -10.65 6.22 -6.48
CA ASP A 2 -10.96 5.52 -5.24
C ASP A 2 -10.40 6.26 -4.02
N ILE A 3 -11.15 6.23 -2.92
CA ILE A 3 -10.81 6.87 -1.63
C ILE A 3 -9.40 6.50 -1.19
N LEU A 4 -8.98 5.27 -1.47
CA LEU A 4 -7.64 4.76 -1.21
C LEU A 4 -6.55 5.54 -1.95
N THR A 5 -6.73 5.79 -3.25
CA THR A 5 -5.77 6.58 -4.05
C THR A 5 -5.64 8.00 -3.50
N GLY A 6 -6.72 8.58 -2.97
CA GLY A 6 -6.70 9.85 -2.24
C GLY A 6 -5.81 9.79 -0.99
N LYS A 7 -6.08 8.85 -0.07
CA LYS A 7 -5.30 8.68 1.17
C LYS A 7 -3.82 8.38 0.93
N LEU A 8 -3.50 7.57 -0.08
CA LEU A 8 -2.12 7.26 -0.47
C LEU A 8 -1.36 8.49 -1.00
N LYS A 9 -2.06 9.38 -1.73
CA LYS A 9 -1.50 10.67 -2.18
C LYS A 9 -1.28 11.61 -1.00
N GLU A 10 -2.24 11.73 -0.09
CA GLU A 10 -2.14 12.58 1.12
C GLU A 10 -0.95 12.17 2.00
N LYS A 11 -0.71 10.87 2.17
CA LYS A 11 0.44 10.34 2.92
C LYS A 11 1.76 10.38 2.14
N ASN A 12 1.77 10.95 0.93
CA ASN A 12 2.93 11.07 0.05
C ASN A 12 3.57 9.71 -0.30
N LEU A 13 2.81 8.62 -0.25
CA LEU A 13 3.31 7.25 -0.45
C LEU A 13 3.48 6.92 -1.94
N LEU A 14 2.64 7.51 -2.80
CA LEU A 14 2.73 7.36 -4.25
C LEU A 14 3.91 8.14 -4.87
N ASN A 15 4.43 9.16 -4.17
CA ASN A 15 5.51 10.01 -4.69
C ASN A 15 6.91 9.50 -4.37
N ARG A 16 7.05 8.42 -3.58
CA ARG A 16 8.37 7.87 -3.20
C ARG A 16 9.07 7.13 -4.35
N GLY A 17 8.34 6.80 -5.41
CA GLY A 17 8.86 6.00 -6.52
C GLY A 17 9.29 4.59 -6.09
N CYS A 18 9.67 3.78 -7.06
CA CYS A 18 10.19 2.45 -6.86
C CYS A 18 11.59 2.53 -6.27
N VAL A 19 11.78 1.99 -5.06
CA VAL A 19 13.10 1.93 -4.40
C VAL A 19 14.10 1.02 -5.13
N PHE A 20 13.61 0.15 -6.03
CA PHE A 20 14.46 -0.78 -6.78
C PHE A 20 14.98 -0.19 -8.09
N CYS A 21 14.12 0.46 -8.89
CA CYS A 21 14.50 0.95 -10.22
C CYS A 21 14.32 2.48 -10.43
N GLY A 22 13.82 3.20 -9.43
CA GLY A 22 13.61 4.65 -9.48
C GLY A 22 12.38 5.12 -10.26
N GLU A 23 11.63 4.21 -10.89
CA GLU A 23 10.39 4.53 -11.61
C GLU A 23 9.36 5.19 -10.68
N LYS A 24 8.70 6.25 -11.13
CA LYS A 24 7.71 6.98 -10.33
C LYS A 24 6.30 6.43 -10.52
N ASP A 25 6.05 5.75 -11.62
CA ASP A 25 4.76 5.14 -11.89
C ASP A 25 4.59 3.85 -11.06
N MET A 26 3.60 3.92 -10.16
CA MET A 26 3.26 2.88 -9.21
C MET A 26 1.75 2.61 -9.30
N VAL A 27 1.38 1.34 -9.43
CA VAL A 27 -0.01 0.89 -9.58
C VAL A 27 -0.47 0.24 -8.28
N ILE A 28 -1.65 0.62 -7.80
CA ILE A 28 -2.27 -0.01 -6.62
C ILE A 28 -2.72 -1.42 -7.00
N LEU A 29 -2.33 -2.40 -6.18
CA LEU A 29 -2.74 -3.79 -6.31
C LEU A 29 -3.96 -4.05 -5.42
N GLY A 30 -5.04 -4.53 -6.04
CA GLY A 30 -6.29 -4.94 -5.38
C GLY A 30 -7.37 -5.24 -6.42
N TYR A 31 -8.24 -6.21 -6.16
CA TYR A 31 -9.36 -6.56 -7.04
C TYR A 31 -10.66 -6.52 -6.25
N LYS A 32 -11.62 -5.68 -6.68
CA LYS A 32 -13.01 -5.67 -6.19
C LYS A 32 -13.15 -5.93 -4.67
N ASP A 33 -12.60 -5.03 -3.87
CA ASP A 33 -12.70 -5.06 -2.40
C ASP A 33 -11.85 -6.14 -1.69
N GLU A 34 -11.01 -6.89 -2.40
CA GLU A 34 -10.04 -7.81 -1.80
C GLU A 34 -8.70 -7.10 -1.52
N TYR A 35 -8.32 -7.03 -0.23
CA TYR A 35 -7.08 -6.43 0.23
C TYR A 35 -5.98 -7.50 0.44
N PRO A 36 -4.72 -7.23 0.05
CA PRO A 36 -3.61 -8.09 0.43
C PRO A 36 -3.43 -8.09 1.97
N VAL A 37 -3.06 -9.23 2.53
CA VAL A 37 -2.87 -9.40 3.98
C VAL A 37 -1.39 -9.62 4.30
N ILE A 38 -0.87 -8.89 5.29
CA ILE A 38 0.48 -9.12 5.81
C ILE A 38 0.40 -10.06 7.02
N LEU A 39 1.19 -11.14 6.96
CA LEU A 39 1.45 -12.03 8.08
C LEU A 39 2.73 -11.59 8.78
N LEU A 40 2.62 -11.10 10.02
CA LEU A 40 3.78 -10.87 10.87
C LEU A 40 4.11 -12.17 11.62
N ASN A 41 5.39 -12.55 11.65
CA ASN A 41 5.84 -13.75 12.36
C ASN A 41 6.19 -13.40 13.82
N PRO A 42 5.72 -14.16 14.84
CA PRO A 42 4.85 -15.34 14.79
C PRO A 42 3.43 -15.01 14.28
N PRO A 43 2.82 -15.85 13.39
CA PRO A 43 1.58 -15.59 12.65
C PRO A 43 0.34 -15.61 13.55
N THR A 44 0.32 -14.71 14.51
CA THR A 44 -0.72 -14.55 15.53
C THR A 44 -1.62 -13.37 15.25
N LYS A 45 -1.24 -12.52 14.28
CA LYS A 45 -1.97 -11.32 13.88
C LYS A 45 -1.95 -11.13 12.37
N TYR A 46 -3.12 -10.82 11.82
CA TYR A 46 -3.33 -10.43 10.44
C TYR A 46 -3.56 -8.93 10.40
N TYR A 47 -2.92 -8.27 9.45
CA TYR A 47 -3.14 -6.84 9.21
C TYR A 47 -3.63 -6.67 7.78
N GLU A 48 -4.77 -6.00 7.64
CA GLU A 48 -5.18 -5.46 6.35
C GLU A 48 -4.06 -4.57 5.83
N ALA A 49 -3.75 -4.74 4.57
CA ALA A 49 -2.65 -4.03 3.94
C ALA A 49 -3.04 -3.58 2.54
N TYR A 50 -2.30 -2.60 2.08
CA TYR A 50 -2.37 -2.10 0.73
C TYR A 50 -1.05 -2.41 0.04
N ALA A 51 -1.11 -2.88 -1.20
CA ALA A 51 0.08 -3.15 -1.99
C ALA A 51 0.13 -2.25 -3.23
N MET A 52 1.33 -1.86 -3.63
CA MET A 52 1.58 -1.13 -4.87
C MET A 52 2.69 -1.81 -5.64
N ALA A 53 2.52 -2.00 -6.95
CA ALA A 53 3.55 -2.51 -7.84
C ALA A 53 4.14 -1.39 -8.69
N CYS A 54 5.46 -1.41 -8.87
CA CYS A 54 6.12 -0.62 -9.90
C CYS A 54 5.69 -1.11 -11.29
N SER A 55 5.23 -0.20 -12.16
CA SER A 55 4.79 -0.56 -13.51
C SER A 55 5.94 -1.03 -14.42
N ASN A 56 7.18 -0.65 -14.10
CA ASN A 56 8.37 -1.04 -14.86
C ASN A 56 8.94 -2.39 -14.43
N CYS A 57 9.26 -2.57 -13.14
CA CYS A 57 10.00 -3.76 -12.67
C CYS A 57 9.19 -4.74 -11.82
N GLY A 58 7.91 -4.44 -11.55
CA GLY A 58 7.03 -5.30 -10.76
C GLY A 58 7.36 -5.35 -9.26
N PHE A 59 8.32 -4.56 -8.77
CA PHE A 59 8.63 -4.49 -7.34
C PHE A 59 7.39 -4.07 -6.54
N VAL A 60 7.05 -4.85 -5.51
CA VAL A 60 5.86 -4.63 -4.68
C VAL A 60 6.25 -3.97 -3.36
N HIS A 61 5.59 -2.87 -3.04
CA HIS A 61 5.64 -2.24 -1.74
C HIS A 61 4.31 -2.46 -1.01
N THR A 62 4.37 -2.94 0.22
CA THR A 62 3.18 -3.22 1.03
C THR A 62 3.16 -2.31 2.26
N PHE A 63 1.99 -1.77 2.57
CA PHE A 63 1.76 -0.83 3.67
C PHE A 63 0.64 -1.38 4.55
N MET A 64 0.80 -1.32 5.87
CA MET A 64 -0.29 -1.65 6.80
C MET A 64 -1.42 -0.64 6.65
N GLY A 65 -2.67 -1.12 6.62
CA GLY A 65 -3.87 -0.29 6.46
C GLY A 65 -3.99 0.78 7.53
N GLU A 66 -3.64 0.45 8.78
CA GLU A 66 -3.64 1.38 9.91
C GLU A 66 -2.79 2.65 9.66
N ILE A 67 -1.69 2.56 8.91
CA ILE A 67 -0.81 3.71 8.58
C ILE A 67 -1.51 4.66 7.60
N ILE A 68 -2.28 4.10 6.67
CA ILE A 68 -2.99 4.84 5.62
C ILE A 68 -4.31 5.38 6.15
N GLU A 69 -5.01 4.60 6.97
CA GLU A 69 -6.31 4.94 7.50
C GLU A 69 -6.26 5.83 8.73
N GLY A 70 -5.20 5.71 9.53
CA GLY A 70 -4.86 6.57 10.67
C GLY A 70 -6.05 6.95 11.53
N ASN A 71 -6.23 6.27 12.67
CA ASN A 71 -7.19 6.61 13.73
C ASN A 71 -7.62 8.08 13.74
N GLY A 72 -8.85 8.33 13.28
CA GLY A 72 -9.68 9.29 13.99
C GLY A 72 -9.94 8.69 15.37
N ASN A 73 -9.27 9.22 16.39
CA ASN A 73 -9.39 8.94 17.84
C ASN A 73 -8.29 8.04 18.44
N GLY A 74 -7.54 8.64 19.37
CA GLY A 74 -6.50 8.05 20.22
C GLY A 74 -5.55 9.13 20.70
#